data_AF-A0A970V471-F1
#
_entry.id   AF-A0A970V471-F1
#
_cell.length_a   1.000
_cell.length_b   1.000
_cell.length_c   1.000
_cell.angle_alpha   90.00
_cell.angle_beta   90.00
_cell.angle_gamma   90.00
#
_symmetry.space_group_name_H-M   'P 1'
#
loop_
_entity.id
_entity.type
_entity.pdbx_description
1 polymer ?
#
loop_
_entity_poly.entity_id
_entity_poly.type
_entity_poly.pdbx_seq_one_letter_code
_entity_poly.pdbx_strand_id
1 'polypeptide(L)' 'MRLALLDDGEPGLMLFDTGERIRARLALGLDQEPGLYLFDKSEKLRTGLALVMDGEPALALCDENEQPIYSAP' A
#
# COMPACT_ATOMS: atom_id res chain seq x y z
N MET A 1 5.46 -1.56 17.71
CA MET A 1 4.58 -0.92 16.73
C MET A 1 4.98 0.55 16.64
N ARG A 2 5.45 0.99 15.47
CA ARG A 2 5.80 2.40 15.21
C ARG A 2 4.91 2.90 14.07
N LEU A 3 4.40 4.12 14.23
CA LEU A 3 3.71 4.89 13.20
C LEU A 3 4.62 6.05 12.79
N ALA A 4 4.77 6.30 11.49
CA ALA A 4 5.62 7.38 10.97
C ALA A 4 4.93 8.12 9.82
N LEU A 5 5.33 9.39 9.62
CA LEU A 5 5.08 10.17 8.40
C LEU A 5 6.15 9.80 7.35
N LEU A 6 5.82 9.93 6.05
CA LEU A 6 6.78 9.65 4.97
C LEU A 6 7.83 10.77 4.87
N ASP A 7 9.06 10.39 4.53
CA ASP A 7 10.22 11.28 4.43
C ASP A 7 10.30 12.04 3.09
N ASP A 8 9.44 11.69 2.12
CA ASP A 8 9.36 12.27 0.77
C ASP A 8 8.46 13.51 0.68
N GLY A 9 7.87 13.94 1.79
CA GLY A 9 6.99 15.09 1.87
C GLY A 9 5.52 14.77 1.57
N GLU A 10 5.18 13.52 1.28
CA GLU A 10 3.78 13.13 1.10
C GLU A 10 3.11 12.73 2.41
N PRO A 11 1.84 13.11 2.63
CA PRO A 11 1.11 12.70 3.81
C PRO A 11 0.88 11.18 3.78
N GLY A 12 1.47 10.46 4.73
CA GLY A 12 1.30 9.02 4.83
C GLY A 12 1.48 8.48 6.25
N LEU A 13 0.87 7.34 6.50
CA LEU A 13 1.00 6.54 7.71
C LEU A 13 1.60 5.18 7.34
N MET A 14 2.73 4.84 7.97
CA MET A 14 3.37 3.54 7.80
C MET A 14 3.33 2.72 9.09
N LEU A 15 3.01 1.44 8.96
CA LEU A 15 3.07 0.45 10.02
C LEU A 15 4.28 -0.46 9.81
N PHE A 16 5.17 -0.52 10.80
CA PHE A 16 6.34 -1.39 10.81
C PHE A 16 6.18 -2.56 11.81
N ASP A 17 6.73 -3.72 11.45
CA ASP A 17 6.91 -4.83 12.39
C ASP A 17 8.16 -4.63 13.29
N THR A 18 8.47 -5.62 14.13
CA THR A 18 9.60 -5.54 15.07
C THR A 18 10.98 -5.60 14.39
N GLY A 19 11.03 -6.01 13.12
CA GLY A 19 12.24 -6.05 12.30
C GLY A 19 12.36 -4.86 11.35
N GLU A 20 11.61 -3.78 11.60
CA GLU A 20 11.58 -2.55 10.80
C GLU A 20 11.12 -2.75 9.34
N ARG A 21 10.37 -3.83 9.06
CA ARG A 21 9.77 -4.07 7.74
C ARG A 21 8.40 -3.43 7.66
N ILE A 22 8.07 -2.86 6.49
CA ILE A 22 6.75 -2.27 6.26
C ILE A 22 5.71 -3.38 6.18
N ARG A 23 4.60 -3.23 6.91
CA ARG A 23 3.45 -4.14 6.90
C ARG A 23 2.19 -3.52 6.34
N ALA A 24 2.03 -2.21 6.51
CA ALA A 24 0.95 -1.46 5.89
C ALA A 24 1.38 -0.02 5.59
N ARG A 25 0.79 0.56 4.54
CA ARG A 25 0.95 1.96 4.16
C ARG A 25 -0.43 2.54 3.83
N LEU A 26 -0.80 3.64 4.47
CA LEU A 26 -1.91 4.52 4.07
C LEU A 26 -1.31 5.84 3.61
N ALA A 27 -1.31 6.13 2.32
CA ALA A 27 -0.65 7.30 1.77
C ALA A 27 -1.23 7.66 0.40
N LEU A 28 -0.78 8.78 -0.15
CA LEU A 28 -1.02 9.09 -1.55
C LEU A 28 -0.13 8.21 -2.46
N GLY A 29 -0.65 7.87 -3.63
CA GLY A 29 0.08 7.24 -4.73
C GLY A 29 0.58 8.28 -5.73
N LEU A 30 1.20 7.81 -6.82
CA LEU A 30 1.81 8.68 -7.86
C LEU A 30 0.83 9.70 -8.49
N ASP A 31 -0.47 9.38 -8.49
CA ASP A 31 -1.52 10.24 -9.03
C ASP A 31 -2.17 11.15 -7.97
N GLN A 32 -1.55 11.30 -6.79
CA GLN A 32 -2.11 11.99 -5.61
C GLN A 32 -3.41 11.36 -5.07
N GLU A 33 -3.70 10.13 -5.49
CA GLU A 33 -4.87 9.38 -5.07
C GLU A 33 -4.57 8.55 -3.82
N PRO A 34 -5.48 8.46 -2.84
CA PRO A 34 -5.25 7.75 -1.60
C PRO A 34 -5.28 6.23 -1.81
N GLY A 35 -4.40 5.53 -1.10
CA GLY A 35 -4.40 4.06 -1.08
C GLY A 35 -3.96 3.47 0.25
N LEU A 36 -4.53 2.30 0.57
CA LEU A 36 -4.14 1.40 1.63
C LEU A 36 -3.49 0.15 1.04
N TYR A 37 -2.25 -0.11 1.40
CA TYR A 37 -1.44 -1.22 0.87
C TYR A 37 -0.98 -2.11 2.02
N LEU A 38 -1.09 -3.43 1.86
CA LEU A 38 -0.61 -4.42 2.83
C LEU A 38 0.52 -5.26 2.22
N PHE A 39 1.56 -5.46 3.02
CA PHE A 39 2.79 -6.14 2.62
C PHE A 39 2.99 -7.41 3.45
N ASP A 40 3.61 -8.43 2.83
CA ASP A 40 4.03 -9.62 3.56
C ASP A 40 5.35 -9.44 4.33
N LYS A 41 5.84 -10.51 4.96
CA LYS A 41 7.09 -10.49 5.72
C LYS A 41 8.35 -10.25 4.86
N SER A 42 8.24 -10.41 3.55
CA SER A 42 9.29 -10.17 2.57
C SER A 42 9.11 -8.82 1.88
N GLU A 43 8.26 -7.95 2.43
CA GLU A 43 7.94 -6.60 1.94
C GLU A 43 7.32 -6.56 0.55
N LYS A 44 6.73 -7.68 0.12
CA LYS A 44 6.01 -7.76 -1.15
C LYS A 44 4.56 -7.37 -0.98
N LEU A 45 4.02 -6.63 -1.94
CA LEU A 45 2.61 -6.23 -1.95
C LEU A 45 1.69 -7.46 -2.03
N ARG A 46 0.69 -7.53 -1.15
CA ARG A 46 -0.32 -8.61 -1.14
C ARG A 46 -1.72 -8.12 -1.45
N THR A 47 -2.02 -6.88 -1.09
CA THR A 47 -3.27 -6.23 -1.49
C THR A 47 -3.14 -4.73 -1.46
N GLY A 48 -3.87 -4.06 -2.36
CA GLY A 48 -4.08 -2.62 -2.35
C GLY A 48 -5.56 -2.32 -2.50
N LEU A 49 -6.06 -1.38 -1.71
CA LEU A 49 -7.34 -0.71 -1.88
C LEU A 49 -7.04 0.78 -2.10
N ALA A 50 -7.31 1.30 -3.29
CA ALA A 50 -6.91 2.65 -3.65
C ALA A 50 -7.94 3.30 -4.58
N LEU A 51 -7.85 4.63 -4.70
CA LEU A 51 -8.34 5.31 -5.89
C LEU A 51 -7.23 5.28 -6.95
N VAL A 52 -7.60 5.09 -8.21
CA VAL A 52 -6.70 5.22 -9.38
C VAL A 52 -7.08 6.49 -10.16
N MET A 53 -6.41 6.74 -11.29
CA MET A 53 -6.68 7.89 -12.14
C MET A 53 -8.19 8.13 -12.33
N ASP A 54 -8.60 9.39 -12.22
CA ASP A 54 -10.00 9.86 -12.25
C ASP A 54 -10.87 9.45 -11.04
N GLY A 55 -10.25 8.98 -9.96
CA GLY A 55 -10.92 8.68 -8.69
C GLY A 55 -11.70 7.36 -8.71
N GLU A 56 -11.43 6.49 -9.69
CA GLU A 56 -12.06 5.17 -9.74
C GLU A 56 -11.53 4.30 -8.59
N PRO A 57 -12.41 3.58 -7.87
CA PRO A 57 -11.95 2.67 -6.85
C PRO A 57 -11.28 1.46 -7.51
N ALA A 58 -10.29 0.89 -6.83
CA ALA A 58 -9.64 -0.33 -7.22
C ALA A 58 -9.24 -1.16 -5.99
N LEU A 59 -9.48 -2.46 -6.08
CA LEU A 59 -8.96 -3.50 -5.19
C LEU A 59 -8.10 -4.46 -6.00
N ALA A 60 -6.90 -4.77 -5.50
CA ALA A 60 -6.06 -5.83 -6.02
C ALA A 60 -5.67 -6.82 -4.92
N LEU A 61 -5.64 -8.11 -5.23
CA LEU A 61 -4.97 -9.16 -4.47
C LEU A 61 -3.80 -9.69 -5.32
N CYS A 62 -2.61 -9.78 -4.75
CA CYS A 62 -1.40 -10.17 -5.50
C CYS A 62 -0.79 -11.49 -5.02
N ASP A 63 -0.25 -12.27 -5.95
CA ASP A 63 0.55 -13.47 -5.67
C ASP A 63 1.94 -13.15 -5.15
N GLU A 64 2.73 -14.19 -4.87
CA GLU A 64 4.08 -14.05 -4.33
C GLU A 64 5.06 -13.26 -5.21
N ASN A 65 4.76 -13.07 -6.49
CA ASN A 65 5.53 -12.29 -7.46
C ASN A 65 4.96 -10.89 -7.68
N GLU A 66 4.02 -10.47 -6.83
CA GLU A 66 3.32 -9.18 -6.87
C GLU A 66 2.40 -9.02 -8.09
N GLN A 67 2.08 -10.15 -8.75
CA GLN A 67 1.15 -10.17 -9.87
C GLN A 67 -0.29 -10.26 -9.35
N PRO A 68 -1.24 -9.47 -9.89
CA PRO A 68 -2.64 -9.56 -9.50
C PRO A 68 -3.22 -10.95 -9.79
N ILE A 69 -3.77 -11.60 -8.76
CA ILE A 69 -4.60 -12.82 -8.88
C ILE A 69 -6.09 -12.49 -8.88
N TYR A 70 -6.44 -11.31 -8.39
CA TYR A 70 -7.79 -10.76 -8.44
C TYR A 70 -7.72 -9.24 -8.48
N SER A 71 -8.55 -8.64 -9.32
CA SER A 71 -8.77 -7.20 -9.38
C SER A 71 -10.25 -6.91 -9.46
N ALA A 72 -10.68 -5.86 -8.77
CA ALA A 72 -12.02 -5.30 -8.86
C ALA A 72 -11.95 -3.77 -8.83
N PRO A 73 -12.96 -3.08 -9.37
CA PRO A 73 -13.26 -1.72 -8.97
C PRO A 73 -13.60 -1.67 -7.47
#